data_AF-A0A962VFK2-F1
#
_entry.id   AF-A0A962VFK2-F1
#
_cell.length_a   1.000
_cell.length_b   1.000
_cell.length_c   1.000
_cell.angle_alpha   90.00
_cell.angle_beta   90.00
_cell.angle_gamma   90.00
#
_symmetry.space_group_name_H-M   'P 1'
#
loop_
_entity.id
_entity.type
_entity.pdbx_description
1 polymer ?
#
loop_
_entity_poly.entity_id
_entity_poly.type
_entity_poly.pdbx_seq_one_letter_code
_entity_poly.pdbx_strand_id
1 'polypeptide(L)'
;MIYAELFLQGLVQGSIYALIALGLTLVYGLLRILHVAHAALFTLGAYIGVLVSNASGSLTLALLCAMLTVGLLGMLMYRWAYRPLLQHPPYVALIASIGLYIAAEELFRLVFGPYGLSYQA
;
A
#
# COMPACT_ATOMS: atom_id res chain seq x y z
N MET A 1 -11.41 27.56 -16.50
CA MET A 1 -10.45 27.04 -15.50
C MET A 1 -10.95 25.73 -14.86
N ILE A 2 -12.21 25.63 -14.43
CA ILE A 2 -12.80 24.41 -13.85
C ILE A 2 -12.65 23.14 -14.72
N TYR A 3 -12.84 23.23 -16.04
CA TYR A 3 -12.68 22.06 -16.93
C TYR A 3 -11.25 21.51 -16.94
N ALA A 4 -10.24 22.38 -16.84
CA ALA A 4 -8.84 21.96 -16.80
C ALA A 4 -8.49 21.31 -15.45
N GLU A 5 -9.00 21.86 -14.34
CA GLU A 5 -8.85 21.27 -13.01
C GLU A 5 -9.50 19.90 -12.92
N LEU A 6 -10.74 19.75 -13.43
CA LEU A 6 -11.44 18.46 -13.44
C LEU A 6 -10.71 17.42 -14.27
N PHE A 7 -10.14 17.83 -15.41
CA PHE A 7 -9.32 16.95 -16.24
C PHE A 7 -8.05 16.49 -15.50
N LEU A 8 -7.32 17.41 -14.86
CA LEU A 8 -6.14 17.08 -14.07
C LEU A 8 -6.47 16.18 -12.88
N GLN A 9 -7.57 16.45 -12.18
CA GLN A 9 -8.02 15.63 -11.06
C GLN A 9 -8.41 14.21 -11.52
N GLY A 10 -9.09 14.09 -12.66
CA GLY A 10 -9.39 12.81 -13.30
C GLY A 10 -8.12 12.05 -13.69
N LEU A 11 -7.11 12.74 -14.22
CA LEU A 11 -5.82 12.15 -14.58
C LEU A 11 -5.07 11.64 -13.34
N VAL A 12 -5.03 12.42 -12.24
CA VAL A 12 -4.42 12.02 -10.97
C VAL A 12 -5.12 10.78 -10.41
N GLN A 13 -6.45 10.80 -10.31
CA GLN A 13 -7.23 9.68 -9.77
C GLN A 13 -7.04 8.42 -10.64
N GLY A 14 -7.10 8.57 -11.96
CA GLY A 14 -6.88 7.49 -12.92
C GLY A 14 -5.47 6.89 -12.81
N SER A 15 -4.45 7.73 -12.61
CA SER A 15 -3.06 7.27 -12.41
C SER A 15 -2.92 6.46 -11.13
N ILE A 16 -3.57 6.89 -10.03
CA ILE A 16 -3.59 6.14 -8.77
C ILE A 16 -4.24 4.76 -8.98
N TYR A 17 -5.39 4.70 -9.62
CA TYR A 17 -6.06 3.42 -9.90
C TYR A 17 -5.25 2.53 -10.84
N ALA A 18 -4.61 3.11 -11.86
CA ALA A 18 -3.73 2.37 -12.77
C ALA A 18 -2.52 1.76 -12.02
N LEU A 19 -1.91 2.51 -11.09
CA LEU A 19 -0.81 2.02 -10.26
C LEU A 19 -1.25 0.90 -9.31
N ILE A 20 -2.42 1.03 -8.68
CA ILE A 20 -2.99 -0.02 -7.82
C ILE A 20 -3.26 -1.30 -8.63
N ALA A 21 -3.86 -1.16 -9.82
CA ALA A 21 -4.12 -2.29 -10.70
C ALA A 21 -2.81 -2.95 -11.18
N LEU A 22 -1.80 -2.16 -11.56
CA LEU A 22 -0.47 -2.67 -11.91
C LEU A 22 0.17 -3.45 -10.74
N GLY A 23 0.11 -2.93 -9.52
CA GLY A 23 0.63 -3.64 -8.34
C GLY A 23 -0.05 -4.99 -8.12
N LEU A 24 -1.39 -5.02 -8.13
CA LEU A 24 -2.17 -6.25 -7.96
C LEU A 24 -1.92 -7.27 -9.09
N THR A 25 -1.86 -6.82 -10.33
CA THR A 25 -1.60 -7.69 -11.50
C THR A 25 -0.19 -8.28 -11.48
N LEU A 26 0.82 -7.52 -11.05
CA LEU A 26 2.18 -8.03 -10.89
C LEU A 26 2.27 -9.11 -9.81
N VAL A 27 1.66 -8.87 -8.64
CA VAL A 27 1.66 -9.83 -7.54
C VAL A 27 0.92 -11.11 -7.93
N TYR A 28 -0.26 -10.98 -8.53
CA TYR A 28 -1.03 -12.13 -9.01
C TYR A 28 -0.32 -12.85 -10.17
N GLY A 29 0.31 -12.11 -11.09
CA GLY A 29 1.05 -12.68 -12.21
C GLY A 29 2.23 -13.56 -11.78
N LEU A 30 2.89 -13.20 -10.68
CA LEU A 30 4.00 -13.96 -10.12
C LEU A 30 3.56 -15.11 -9.23
N LEU A 31 2.62 -14.87 -8.31
CA LEU A 31 2.28 -15.83 -7.25
C LEU A 31 1.02 -16.64 -7.52
N ARG A 32 0.19 -16.23 -8.49
CA ARG A 32 -1.14 -16.79 -8.79
C ARG A 32 -2.07 -16.89 -7.58
N ILE A 33 -1.89 -16.01 -6.60
CA ILE A 33 -2.74 -15.86 -5.42
C ILE A 33 -3.26 -14.43 -5.35
N LEU A 34 -4.50 -14.27 -4.89
CA LEU A 34 -5.08 -12.96 -4.65
C LEU A 34 -4.52 -12.39 -3.33
N HIS A 35 -3.81 -11.27 -3.42
CA HIS A 35 -3.13 -10.61 -2.30
C HIS A 35 -3.94 -9.39 -1.83
N VAL A 36 -4.93 -9.62 -0.96
CA VAL A 36 -5.80 -8.57 -0.40
C VAL A 36 -5.03 -7.58 0.47
N ALA A 37 -3.95 -8.03 1.13
CA ALA A 37 -3.11 -7.18 1.98
C ALA A 37 -2.34 -6.10 1.21
N HIS A 38 -2.44 -6.07 -0.13
CA HIS A 38 -1.87 -5.00 -0.95
C HIS A 38 -2.37 -3.62 -0.54
N ALA A 39 -3.67 -3.52 -0.22
CA ALA A 39 -4.27 -2.26 0.20
C ALA A 39 -3.64 -1.73 1.49
N ALA A 40 -3.25 -2.62 2.42
CA ALA A 40 -2.55 -2.23 3.64
C ALA A 40 -1.12 -1.75 3.39
N LEU A 41 -0.41 -2.31 2.40
CA LEU A 41 0.89 -1.81 1.98
C LEU A 41 0.78 -0.42 1.33
N PHE A 42 -0.28 -0.20 0.55
CA PHE A 42 -0.56 1.08 -0.07
C PHE A 42 -0.85 2.16 0.99
N THR A 43 -1.68 1.87 1.99
CA THR A 43 -1.95 2.81 3.09
C THR A 43 -0.71 3.10 3.93
N LEU A 44 0.12 2.09 4.22
CA LEU A 44 1.40 2.31 4.89
C LEU A 44 2.30 3.29 4.12
N GLY A 45 2.41 3.12 2.80
CA GLY A 45 3.18 4.04 1.95
C GLY A 45 2.66 5.48 2.04
N ALA A 46 1.34 5.66 2.07
CA ALA A 46 0.72 6.98 2.23
C ALA A 46 1.05 7.59 3.61
N TYR A 47 0.95 6.82 4.71
CA TYR A 47 1.30 7.29 6.05
C TYR A 47 2.77 7.74 6.14
N ILE A 48 3.69 6.93 5.63
CA ILE A 48 5.12 7.25 5.64
C ILE A 48 5.39 8.47 4.76
N GLY A 49 4.73 8.57 3.61
CA GLY A 49 4.79 9.74 2.74
C GLY A 49 4.43 11.03 3.47
N VAL A 50 3.28 11.06 4.15
CA VAL A 50 2.82 12.24 4.90
C VAL A 50 3.73 12.56 6.09
N LEU A 51 4.19 11.55 6.83
CA LEU A 51 5.08 11.76 7.98
C LEU A 51 6.41 12.38 7.57
N VAL A 52 7.04 11.83 6.53
CA VAL A 52 8.35 12.31 6.08
C VAL A 52 8.23 13.66 5.36
N SER A 53 7.15 13.88 4.60
CA SER A 53 6.91 15.17 3.96
C SER A 53 6.66 16.28 4.98
N ASN A 54 5.84 16.03 6.00
CA ASN A 54 5.60 16.99 7.09
C ASN A 54 6.87 17.26 7.92
N ALA A 55 7.72 16.25 8.13
CA ALA A 55 8.94 16.42 8.93
C ALA A 55 10.10 17.08 8.15
N SER A 56 10.26 16.78 6.86
CA SER A 56 11.43 17.18 6.08
C SER A 56 11.13 18.31 5.08
N GLY A 57 9.85 18.60 4.80
CA GLY A 57 9.43 19.52 3.74
C GLY A 57 9.72 19.03 2.32
N SER A 58 10.26 17.82 2.16
CA SER A 58 10.74 17.28 0.89
C SER A 58 9.93 16.07 0.45
N LEU A 59 9.25 16.21 -0.69
CA LEU A 59 8.47 15.13 -1.30
C LEU A 59 9.36 14.00 -1.85
N THR A 60 10.57 14.32 -2.32
CA THR A 60 11.48 13.32 -2.89
C THR A 60 12.02 12.39 -1.80
N LEU A 61 12.35 12.93 -0.62
CA LEU A 61 12.73 12.13 0.53
C LEU A 61 11.57 11.25 1.00
N ALA A 62 10.35 11.81 1.06
CA ALA A 62 9.15 11.06 1.44
C ALA A 62 8.90 9.87 0.50
N LEU A 63 9.04 10.08 -0.80
CA LEU A 63 8.87 9.04 -1.81
C LEU A 63 9.91 7.92 -1.66
N LEU A 64 11.20 8.26 -1.49
CA LEU A 64 12.26 7.28 -1.28
C LEU A 64 12.05 6.47 0.01
N CYS A 65 11.73 7.14 1.12
CA CYS A 65 11.45 6.47 2.39
C CYS A 65 10.24 5.54 2.28
N ALA A 66 9.14 5.98 1.65
CA ALA A 66 7.95 5.15 1.44
C ALA A 66 8.26 3.92 0.57
N MET A 67 9.00 4.09 -0.53
CA MET A 67 9.39 2.97 -1.40
C MET A 67 10.24 1.93 -0.67
N LEU A 68 11.25 2.37 0.08
CA LEU A 68 12.14 1.47 0.81
C LEU A 68 11.41 0.72 1.91
N THR A 69 10.63 1.43 2.74
CA THR A 69 9.90 0.84 3.87
C THR A 69 8.82 -0.15 3.40
N VAL A 70 7.99 0.23 2.43
CA VAL A 70 6.96 -0.66 1.88
C VAL A 70 7.57 -1.85 1.14
N GLY A 71 8.65 -1.63 0.39
CA GLY A 71 9.39 -2.70 -0.28
C GLY A 71 9.98 -3.72 0.69
N LEU A 72 10.59 -3.25 1.78
CA LEU A 72 11.11 -4.11 2.84
C LEU A 72 9.98 -4.89 3.54
N LEU A 73 8.88 -4.22 3.89
CA LEU A 73 7.74 -4.88 4.53
C LEU A 73 7.12 -5.94 3.61
N GLY A 74 6.95 -5.63 2.32
CA GLY A 74 6.47 -6.58 1.32
C GLY A 74 7.39 -7.81 1.20
N MET A 75 8.71 -7.62 1.24
CA MET A 75 9.67 -8.72 1.26
C MET A 75 9.55 -9.59 2.52
N LEU A 76 9.37 -8.97 3.69
CA LEU A 76 9.16 -9.69 4.95
C LEU A 76 7.84 -10.48 4.95
N MET A 77 6.75 -9.86 4.50
CA MET A 77 5.46 -10.53 4.32
C MET A 77 5.58 -11.72 3.38
N TYR A 78 6.25 -11.55 2.24
CA TYR A 78 6.49 -12.65 1.32
C TYR A 78 7.28 -13.78 1.98
N ARG A 79 8.38 -13.45 2.67
CA ARG A 79 9.27 -14.45 3.26
C ARG A 79 8.62 -15.24 4.38
N TRP A 80 7.86 -14.58 5.25
CA TRP A 80 7.33 -15.19 6.47
C TRP A 80 5.88 -15.67 6.34
N ALA A 81 5.01 -14.93 5.66
CA ALA A 81 3.61 -15.31 5.50
C ALA A 81 3.38 -16.12 4.23
N TYR A 82 3.79 -15.61 3.06
CA TYR A 82 3.36 -16.22 1.78
C TYR A 82 4.20 -17.41 1.34
N ARG A 83 5.53 -17.33 1.43
CA ARG A 83 6.44 -18.40 1.00
C ARG A 83 6.08 -19.79 1.55
N PRO A 84 5.74 -19.98 2.84
CA PRO A 84 5.32 -21.29 3.33
C PRO A 84 3.94 -21.71 2.79
N LEU A 85 3.03 -20.76 2.59
CA LEU A 85 1.66 -21.02 2.16
C LEU A 85 1.54 -21.37 0.67
N LEU A 86 2.54 -21.07 -0.14
CA LEU A 86 2.57 -21.44 -1.56
C LEU A 86 2.60 -22.96 -1.80
N GLN A 87 2.92 -23.75 -0.78
CA GLN A 87 2.84 -25.23 -0.87
C GLN A 87 1.40 -25.75 -0.73
N HIS A 88 0.48 -24.91 -0.27
CA HIS A 88 -0.92 -25.24 -0.08
C HIS A 88 -1.79 -24.65 -1.20
N PRO A 89 -3.06 -25.07 -1.31
CA PRO A 89 -3.96 -24.51 -2.29
C PRO A 89 -4.11 -22.99 -2.19
N PRO A 90 -4.30 -22.27 -3.31
CA PRO A 90 -4.32 -20.80 -3.37
C PRO A 90 -5.28 -20.11 -2.38
N TYR A 91 -6.40 -20.76 -2.05
CA TYR A 91 -7.38 -20.21 -1.11
C TYR A 91 -6.84 -20.08 0.31
N VAL A 92 -5.86 -20.89 0.72
CA VAL A 92 -5.22 -20.77 2.04
C VAL A 92 -4.44 -19.46 2.13
N ALA A 93 -3.68 -19.13 1.09
CA ALA A 93 -2.95 -17.87 0.99
C ALA A 93 -3.88 -16.65 0.93
N LEU A 94 -5.06 -16.80 0.28
CA LEU A 94 -6.09 -15.78 0.27
C LEU A 94 -6.63 -15.50 1.68
N ILE A 95 -6.99 -16.54 2.44
CA ILE A 95 -7.49 -16.39 3.82
C ILE A 95 -6.44 -15.73 4.70
N ALA A 96 -5.18 -16.18 4.61
CA ALA A 96 -4.07 -15.55 5.33
C ALA A 96 -3.89 -14.08 4.95
N SER A 97 -4.05 -13.75 3.67
CA SER A 97 -3.96 -12.37 3.19
C SER A 97 -5.07 -11.48 3.76
N ILE A 98 -6.29 -12.00 3.93
CA ILE A 98 -7.40 -11.26 4.54
C ILE A 98 -7.09 -11.02 6.02
N GLY A 99 -6.63 -12.04 6.74
CA GLY A 99 -6.22 -11.89 8.14
C GLY A 99 -5.11 -10.85 8.32
N LEU A 100 -4.12 -10.86 7.42
CA LEU A 100 -3.03 -9.89 7.43
C LEU A 100 -3.49 -8.46 7.10
N TYR A 101 -4.45 -8.31 6.18
CA TYR A 101 -5.08 -7.02 5.90
C TYR A 101 -5.79 -6.46 7.14
N ILE A 102 -6.63 -7.26 7.81
CA ILE A 102 -7.35 -6.84 9.02
C ILE A 102 -6.39 -6.49 10.15
N ALA A 103 -5.37 -7.33 10.36
CA ALA A 103 -4.35 -7.08 11.38
C ALA A 103 -3.58 -5.77 11.12
N ALA A 104 -3.25 -5.50 9.86
CA ALA A 104 -2.58 -4.25 9.48
C ALA A 104 -3.51 -3.04 9.64
N GLU A 105 -4.79 -3.15 9.31
CA GLU A 105 -5.78 -2.09 9.51
C GLU A 105 -5.89 -1.70 11.00
N GLU A 106 -6.00 -2.70 11.88
CA GLU A 106 -6.01 -2.45 13.33
C GLU A 106 -4.67 -1.90 13.83
N LEU A 107 -3.54 -2.38 13.31
CA LEU A 107 -2.24 -1.84 13.66
C LEU A 107 -2.13 -0.35 13.30
N PHE A 108 -2.60 0.04 12.11
CA PHE A 108 -2.62 1.45 11.70
C PHE A 108 -3.55 2.27 12.58
N ARG A 109 -4.71 1.74 12.95
CA ARG A 109 -5.65 2.38 13.87
C ARG A 109 -5.02 2.63 15.25
N LEU A 110 -4.24 1.67 15.76
CA LEU A 110 -3.54 1.79 17.04
C LEU A 110 -2.37 2.77 16.99
N VAL A 111 -1.62 2.80 15.89
CA VAL A 111 -0.40 3.62 15.76
C VAL A 111 -0.72 5.06 15.37
N PHE A 112 -1.60 5.28 14.38
CA PHE A 112 -1.91 6.60 13.82
C PHE A 112 -3.22 7.17 14.36
N GLY A 113 -4.02 6.37 15.06
CA GLY A 113 -5.33 6.74 15.54
C GLY A 113 -6.44 6.45 14.51
N PRO A 114 -7.70 6.78 14.87
CA PRO A 114 -8.86 6.52 14.02
C PRO A 114 -9.02 7.52 12.86
N TYR A 115 -8.25 8.60 12.85
CA TYR A 115 -8.31 9.66 11.84
C TYR A 115 -7.09 9.62 10.94
N GLY A 116 -7.29 9.96 9.65
CA GLY A 116 -6.18 10.09 8.71
C GLY A 116 -5.25 11.25 9.07
N LEU A 117 -3.97 11.08 8.80
CA LEU A 117 -2.99 12.16 8.97
C LEU A 117 -3.14 13.16 7.83
N SER A 118 -3.23 14.44 8.17
CA SER A 118 -3.26 15.52 7.19
C SER A 118 -1.85 15.93 6.79
N TYR A 119 -1.68 16.21 5.51
CA TYR A 119 -0.50 16.91 5.02
C TYR A 119 -0.52 18.36 5.51
N GLN A 120 0.57 18.79 6.14
CA GLN A 120 0.77 20.12 6.71
C GLN A 120 1.80 20.84 5.83
N ALA A 121 1.34 21.45 4.74
CA ALA A 121 2.13 22.41 3.98
C ALA A 121 1.86 23.84 4.46
#